data_AF-A0A9D5NWM8-F1
#
_entry.id   AF-A0A9D5NWM8-F1
#
_cell.length_a   1.000
_cell.length_b   1.000
_cell.length_c   1.000
_cell.angle_alpha   90.00
_cell.angle_beta   90.00
_cell.angle_gamma   90.00
#
_symmetry.space_group_name_H-M   'P 1'
#
loop_
_entity.id
_entity.type
_entity.pdbx_description
1 polymer ?
#
loop_
_entity_poly.entity_id
_entity_poly.type
_entity_poly.pdbx_seq_one_letter_code
_entity_poly.pdbx_strand_id
1 'polypeptide(L)'
;MITKDSIETAYSFLHQKRNVYIHSSLNWQKDDIEYAIASYTDNMSQELYDDISDGRADFLRDHKRFPEDIAQAVERLENML
;
A
#
# COMPACT_ATOMS: atom_id res chain seq x y z
N MET A 1 -15.92 3.70 -8.73
CA MET A 1 -16.70 3.25 -7.56
C MET A 1 -15.85 2.30 -6.75
N ILE A 2 -15.62 2.63 -5.47
CA ILE A 2 -14.98 1.73 -4.52
C ILE A 2 -15.89 0.52 -4.28
N THR A 3 -15.38 -0.69 -4.53
CA THR A 3 -16.11 -1.95 -4.29
C THR A 3 -15.49 -2.71 -3.12
N LYS A 4 -16.29 -3.53 -2.43
CA LYS A 4 -15.81 -4.40 -1.35
C LYS A 4 -14.64 -5.28 -1.81
N ASP A 5 -14.75 -5.88 -2.98
CA ASP A 5 -13.70 -6.71 -3.59
C ASP A 5 -12.39 -5.94 -3.81
N SER A 6 -12.48 -4.67 -4.23
CA SER A 6 -11.29 -3.81 -4.39
C SER A 6 -10.60 -3.49 -3.07
N ILE A 7 -11.38 -3.28 -1.99
CA ILE A 7 -10.87 -3.04 -0.64
C ILE A 7 -10.19 -4.32 -0.12
N GLU A 8 -10.86 -5.47 -0.20
CA GLU A 8 -10.35 -6.76 0.28
C GLU A 8 -9.07 -7.17 -0.46
N THR A 9 -9.02 -6.96 -1.78
CA THR A 9 -7.85 -7.23 -2.61
C THR A 9 -6.68 -6.33 -2.22
N ALA A 10 -6.91 -5.01 -2.12
CA ALA A 10 -5.88 -4.06 -1.72
C ALA A 10 -5.36 -4.34 -0.31
N TYR A 11 -6.27 -4.57 0.64
CA TYR A 11 -5.94 -4.90 2.03
C TYR A 11 -5.07 -6.15 2.09
N SER A 12 -5.52 -7.24 1.46
CA SER A 12 -4.80 -8.53 1.49
C SER A 12 -3.38 -8.40 0.92
N PHE A 13 -3.25 -7.72 -0.23
CA PHE A 13 -1.95 -7.52 -0.88
C PHE A 13 -1.02 -6.63 -0.04
N LEU A 14 -1.48 -5.45 0.38
CA LEU A 14 -0.67 -4.50 1.15
C LEU A 14 -0.31 -5.04 2.54
N HIS A 15 -1.26 -5.68 3.23
CA HIS A 15 -1.01 -6.30 4.54
C HIS A 15 0.04 -7.41 4.46
N GLN A 16 -0.03 -8.29 3.44
CA GLN A 16 0.98 -9.33 3.21
C GLN A 16 2.36 -8.71 2.96
N LYS A 17 2.45 -7.73 2.05
CA LYS A 17 3.72 -7.08 1.69
C LYS A 17 4.33 -6.30 2.84
N ARG A 18 3.51 -5.58 3.62
CA ARG A 18 3.92 -4.89 4.85
C ARG A 18 4.57 -5.85 5.84
N ASN A 19 3.95 -7.01 6.08
CA ASN A 19 4.48 -7.99 7.02
C ASN A 19 5.84 -8.54 6.59
N VAL A 20 6.07 -8.76 5.28
CA VAL A 20 7.40 -9.13 4.80
C VAL A 20 8.38 -7.97 4.93
N TYR A 21 7.97 -6.74 4.59
CA TYR A 21 8.81 -5.55 4.66
C TYR A 21 9.37 -5.29 6.07
N ILE A 22 8.51 -5.30 7.09
CA ILE A 22 8.92 -4.99 8.47
C ILE A 22 9.84 -6.06 9.08
N HIS A 23 9.75 -7.31 8.62
CA HIS A 23 10.59 -8.42 9.11
C HIS A 23 11.81 -8.68 8.23
N SER A 24 11.95 -8.03 7.08
CA SER A 24 13.10 -8.21 6.20
C SER A 24 14.34 -7.49 6.72
N SER A 25 15.48 -8.18 6.71
CA SER A 25 16.82 -7.62 6.93
C SER A 25 17.56 -7.32 5.62
N LEU A 26 16.95 -7.63 4.47
CA LEU A 26 17.57 -7.52 3.15
C LEU A 26 17.05 -6.26 2.45
N ASN A 27 17.92 -5.27 2.23
CA ASN A 27 17.54 -4.00 1.59
C ASN A 27 16.94 -4.21 0.19
N TRP A 28 17.52 -5.08 -0.63
CA TRP A 28 16.99 -5.37 -1.97
C TRP A 28 15.56 -5.94 -1.94
N GLN A 29 15.23 -6.74 -0.91
CA GLN A 29 13.88 -7.29 -0.77
C GLN A 29 12.88 -6.19 -0.37
N LYS A 30 13.32 -5.22 0.43
CA LYS A 30 12.51 -4.04 0.76
C LYS A 30 12.26 -3.20 -0.49
N ASP A 31 13.29 -2.91 -1.27
CA ASP A 31 13.18 -2.16 -2.52
C ASP A 31 12.25 -2.87 -3.52
N ASP A 32 12.33 -4.20 -3.64
CA ASP A 32 11.42 -5.00 -4.48
C ASP A 32 9.96 -4.92 -4.00
N ILE A 33 9.74 -4.88 -2.69
CA ILE A 33 8.39 -4.72 -2.10
C ILE A 33 7.84 -3.33 -2.39
N GLU A 34 8.67 -2.29 -2.21
CA GLU A 34 8.29 -0.91 -2.53
C GLU A 34 7.91 -0.77 -4.00
N TYR A 35 8.73 -1.31 -4.90
CA TYR A 35 8.44 -1.34 -6.33
C TYR A 35 7.14 -2.09 -6.66
N ALA A 36 6.94 -3.27 -6.08
CA ALA A 36 5.72 -4.06 -6.30
C ALA A 36 4.46 -3.33 -5.82
N ILE A 37 4.54 -2.63 -4.68
CA ILE A 37 3.42 -1.83 -4.17
C ILE A 37 3.19 -0.60 -5.04
N ALA A 38 4.24 0.15 -5.41
CA ALA A 38 4.10 1.28 -6.32
C ALA A 38 3.44 0.86 -7.64
N SER A 39 3.89 -0.24 -8.25
CA SER A 39 3.30 -0.78 -9.47
C SER A 39 1.85 -1.24 -9.29
N TYR A 40 1.49 -1.77 -8.11
CA TYR A 40 0.10 -2.09 -7.79
C TYR A 40 -0.77 -0.83 -7.74
N THR A 41 -0.27 0.27 -7.16
CA THR A 41 -1.02 1.54 -7.07
C THR A 41 -1.36 2.12 -8.44
N ASP A 42 -0.55 1.84 -9.47
CA ASP A 42 -0.83 2.29 -10.84
C ASP A 42 -2.01 1.53 -11.49
N ASN A 43 -2.36 0.36 -10.96
CA ASN A 43 -3.38 -0.53 -11.55
C ASN A 43 -4.63 -0.70 -10.67
N MET A 44 -4.59 -0.23 -9.42
CA MET A 44 -5.74 -0.34 -8.51
C MET A 44 -6.82 0.70 -8.83
N SER A 45 -7.96 0.61 -8.12
CA SER A 45 -9.02 1.62 -8.22
C SER A 45 -8.49 3.00 -7.84
N GLN A 46 -8.55 3.96 -8.77
CA GLN A 46 -8.11 5.34 -8.52
C GLN A 46 -8.87 5.99 -7.36
N GLU A 47 -10.19 5.80 -7.28
CA GLU A 47 -10.98 6.34 -6.16
C GLU A 47 -10.54 5.76 -4.81
N LEU A 48 -10.16 4.48 -4.78
CA LEU A 48 -9.67 3.85 -3.54
C LEU A 48 -8.28 4.37 -3.19
N TYR A 49 -7.40 4.53 -4.18
CA TYR A 49 -6.08 5.14 -3.99
C TYR A 49 -6.19 6.57 -3.45
N ASP A 50 -7.09 7.38 -4.02
CA ASP A 50 -7.32 8.76 -3.59
C ASP A 50 -7.80 8.82 -2.13
N ASP A 51 -8.69 7.90 -1.73
CA ASP A 51 -9.20 7.82 -0.36
C ASP A 51 -8.10 7.42 0.66
N ILE A 52 -7.28 6.41 0.34
CA ILE A 52 -6.21 5.97 1.25
C ILE A 52 -5.01 6.91 1.28
N SER A 53 -4.77 7.67 0.20
CA SER A 53 -3.61 8.56 0.07
C SER A 53 -3.77 9.92 0.75
N ASP A 54 -4.99 10.30 1.16
CA ASP A 54 -5.27 11.59 1.81
C ASP A 54 -4.82 12.82 1.00
N GLY A 55 -4.84 12.71 -0.32
CA GLY A 55 -4.37 13.78 -1.22
C GLY A 55 -2.84 13.91 -1.33
N ARG A 56 -2.07 12.93 -0.85
CA ARG A 56 -0.62 12.89 -1.04
C ARG A 56 -0.25 12.31 -2.39
N ALA A 57 0.44 13.12 -3.21
CA ALA A 57 0.84 12.75 -4.57
C ALA A 57 1.91 11.64 -4.64
N ASP A 58 2.71 11.49 -3.59
CA ASP A 58 3.83 10.55 -3.48
C ASP A 58 3.54 9.35 -2.56
N PHE A 59 2.28 9.15 -2.19
CA PHE A 59 1.86 8.09 -1.29
C PHE A 59 2.28 6.70 -1.81
N LEU A 60 2.95 5.91 -0.95
CA LEU A 60 3.50 4.59 -1.30
C LEU A 60 4.56 4.59 -2.42
N ARG A 61 5.08 5.77 -2.80
CA ARG A 61 6.08 5.94 -3.87
C ARG A 61 7.37 6.61 -3.41
N ASP A 62 7.37 7.27 -2.25
CA ASP A 62 8.57 7.82 -1.63
C ASP A 62 9.22 6.79 -0.68
N HIS A 63 10.40 6.30 -1.04
CA HIS A 63 11.21 5.40 -0.22
C HIS A 63 11.39 5.89 1.23
N LYS A 64 11.51 7.20 1.45
CA LYS A 64 11.74 7.76 2.79
C LYS A 64 10.51 7.70 3.70
N ARG A 65 9.31 7.69 3.10
CA ARG A 65 8.02 7.71 3.81
C ARG A 65 7.26 6.40 3.67
N PHE A 66 7.82 5.47 2.90
CA PHE A 66 7.17 4.21 2.61
C PHE A 66 6.75 3.43 3.87
N PRO A 67 7.57 3.32 4.94
CA PRO A 67 7.17 2.62 6.16
C PRO A 67 5.92 3.21 6.83
N GLU A 68 5.80 4.53 6.85
CA GLU A 68 4.65 5.25 7.37
C GLU A 68 3.43 5.09 6.46
N ASP A 69 3.63 5.25 5.15
CA ASP A 69 2.57 5.17 4.14
C ASP A 69 1.94 3.78 4.11
N ILE A 70 2.75 2.71 4.14
CA ILE A 70 2.22 1.34 4.10
C ILE A 70 1.49 0.97 5.39
N ALA A 71 1.90 1.51 6.55
CA ALA A 71 1.17 1.32 7.79
C ALA A 71 -0.19 2.03 7.74
N GLN A 72 -0.22 3.28 7.27
CA GLN A 72 -1.44 4.06 7.12
C GLN A 72 -2.40 3.45 6.09
N ALA A 73 -1.89 2.98 4.94
CA ALA A 73 -2.70 2.34 3.91
C ALA A 73 -3.41 1.10 4.45
N VAL A 74 -2.67 0.23 5.17
CA VAL A 74 -3.22 -1.00 5.75
C VAL A 74 -4.28 -0.68 6.81
N GLU A 75 -4.03 0.28 7.70
CA GLU A 75 -4.99 0.71 8.73
C GLU A 75 -6.28 1.30 8.12
N ARG A 76 -6.16 2.16 7.09
CA ARG A 76 -7.34 2.72 6.41
C ARG A 76 -8.15 1.63 5.73
N LEU A 77 -7.49 0.74 4.99
CA LEU A 77 -8.16 -0.37 4.32
C LEU A 77 -8.83 -1.31 5.32
N GLU A 78 -8.21 -1.59 6.47
CA GLU A 78 -8.82 -2.38 7.54
C GLU A 78 -10.10 -1.74 8.09
N ASN A 79 -10.12 -0.42 8.25
CA ASN A 79 -11.31 0.33 8.68
C ASN A 79 -12.44 0.39 7.63
N MET A 80 -12.15 0.04 6.37
CA MET A 80 -13.12 0.00 5.27
C MET A 80 -13.76 -1.39 5.07
N LEU A 81 -13.28 -2.43 5.76
CA LEU A 81 -13.79 -3.81 5.69
C LEU A 81 -15.09 -4.00 6.50
#